data_AF-A0A2V8MP10-F1
#
_entry.id   AF-A0A2V8MP10-F1
#
_cell.length_a   1.000
_cell.length_b   1.000
_cell.length_c   1.000
_cell.angle_alpha   90.00
_cell.angle_beta   90.00
_cell.angle_gamma   90.00
#
_symmetry.space_group_name_H-M   'P 1'
#
loop_
_entity.id
_entity.type
_entity.pdbx_description
1 polymer ?
#
loop_
_entity_poly.entity_id
_entity_poly.type
_entity_poly.pdbx_seq_one_letter_code
_entity_poly.pdbx_strand_id
1 'polypeptide(L)'
;MIRSWFWGLLCTFLITAALQGQSRESVLKTVQETSTWSPVDKPSSYDEKTIQALDAKRAPAINRYGLTGATVQNWRGPNGNVRLTLYEMLDATAAYGLFTLDRNIDQPGFAAIAVGTEGFRIGNRAEFWQSKYVVRLEGDKRASDDLARTISQTILGRSRKPPVSTHLPPANLIQGSDKYVVDASGIGRELNLDPQSLGFDDSVEVATASYRVGGNKARLVLLMYPTQQIAKKYEDRWATAAPNDAAFRKRVGALLALVRGSRDASIATAILDGVNYETQVTWDQPRPDVSLREVILTIFTFIGIGLLFT
;
A
#
# COMPACT_ATOMS: atom_id res chain seq x y z
N MET A 1 -14.07 -57.89 -2.63
CA MET A 1 -13.02 -56.92 -2.24
C MET A 1 -13.39 -55.58 -2.88
N ILE A 2 -14.16 -54.75 -2.18
CA ILE A 2 -13.69 -53.52 -1.48
C ILE A 2 -13.30 -52.44 -2.52
N ARG A 3 -14.21 -51.56 -2.97
CA ARG A 3 -14.68 -50.31 -2.33
C ARG A 3 -13.59 -49.23 -2.23
N SER A 4 -13.26 -48.56 -3.34
CA SER A 4 -12.77 -47.15 -3.39
C SER A 4 -12.28 -46.77 -4.80
N TRP A 5 -13.09 -46.16 -5.66
CA TRP A 5 -12.56 -45.33 -6.78
C TRP A 5 -13.64 -44.50 -7.49
N PHE A 6 -14.47 -43.79 -6.72
CA PHE A 6 -15.51 -42.89 -7.26
C PHE A 6 -15.19 -41.40 -7.02
N TRP A 7 -13.91 -41.05 -6.82
CA TRP A 7 -13.46 -39.70 -6.41
C TRP A 7 -12.45 -39.10 -7.40
N GLY A 8 -12.68 -39.26 -8.71
CA GLY A 8 -11.77 -38.77 -9.75
C GLY A 8 -12.40 -37.86 -10.80
N LEU A 9 -13.67 -37.47 -10.64
CA LEU A 9 -14.44 -36.80 -11.72
C LEU A 9 -14.95 -35.39 -11.36
N LEU A 10 -14.42 -34.78 -10.29
CA LEU A 10 -14.82 -33.43 -9.84
C LEU A 10 -13.67 -32.40 -9.82
N CYS A 11 -12.58 -32.60 -10.58
CA CYS A 11 -11.42 -31.70 -10.56
C CYS A 11 -11.05 -31.05 -11.90
N THR A 12 -11.92 -31.10 -12.92
CA THR A 12 -11.61 -30.54 -14.26
C THR A 12 -12.49 -29.34 -14.65
N PHE A 13 -12.92 -28.54 -13.67
CA PHE A 13 -13.64 -27.26 -13.93
C PHE A 13 -13.18 -26.06 -13.09
N LEU A 14 -11.94 -26.04 -12.58
CA LEU A 14 -11.47 -24.98 -11.67
C LEU A 14 -10.08 -24.39 -11.94
N ILE A 15 -9.60 -24.30 -13.19
CA ILE A 15 -8.31 -23.63 -13.46
C ILE A 15 -8.37 -22.61 -14.61
N THR A 16 -9.48 -21.89 -14.76
CA THR A 16 -9.56 -20.71 -15.65
C THR A 16 -10.06 -19.44 -14.96
N ALA A 17 -10.15 -19.40 -13.62
CA ALA A 17 -10.54 -18.21 -12.86
C ALA A 17 -9.37 -17.45 -12.19
N ALA A 18 -8.11 -17.90 -12.37
CA ALA A 18 -6.98 -17.39 -11.58
C ALA A 18 -6.34 -16.07 -12.08
N LEU A 19 -6.98 -15.33 -12.99
CA LEU A 19 -6.46 -14.05 -13.50
C LEU A 19 -7.34 -12.84 -13.16
N GLN A 20 -8.55 -13.03 -12.64
CA GLN A 20 -9.31 -11.93 -12.08
C GLN A 20 -8.96 -11.84 -10.59
N GLY A 21 -8.14 -10.85 -10.24
CA GLY A 21 -7.86 -10.54 -8.84
C GLY A 21 -9.15 -10.44 -8.03
N GLN A 22 -9.08 -10.76 -6.74
CA GLN A 22 -10.25 -10.69 -5.84
C GLN A 22 -10.97 -9.36 -6.02
N SER A 23 -12.30 -9.39 -6.12
CA SER A 23 -13.15 -8.21 -6.27
C SER A 23 -13.76 -7.82 -4.92
N ARG A 24 -14.19 -6.55 -4.77
CA ARG A 24 -14.90 -6.09 -3.56
C ARG A 24 -16.12 -6.96 -3.24
N GLU A 25 -16.91 -7.30 -4.24
CA GLU A 25 -18.10 -8.15 -4.07
C GLU A 25 -17.73 -9.55 -3.57
N SER A 26 -16.67 -10.16 -4.12
CA SER A 26 -16.18 -11.47 -3.67
C SER A 26 -15.71 -11.44 -2.21
N VAL A 27 -15.03 -10.37 -1.76
CA VAL A 27 -14.64 -10.19 -0.35
C VAL A 27 -15.89 -10.18 0.54
N LEU A 28 -16.87 -9.34 0.22
CA LEU A 28 -18.07 -9.19 1.04
C LEU A 28 -18.92 -10.47 1.07
N LYS A 29 -19.07 -11.13 -0.08
CA LYS A 29 -19.78 -12.43 -0.18
C LYS A 29 -19.10 -13.49 0.69
N THR A 30 -17.77 -13.58 0.64
CA THR A 30 -17.02 -14.54 1.46
C THR A 30 -17.22 -14.28 2.95
N VAL A 31 -17.23 -13.01 3.39
CA VAL A 31 -17.53 -12.67 4.79
C VAL A 31 -18.93 -13.12 5.19
N GLN A 32 -19.93 -12.90 4.35
CA GLN A 32 -21.30 -13.35 4.62
C GLN A 32 -21.41 -14.89 4.72
N GLU A 33 -20.67 -15.61 3.87
CA GLU A 33 -20.75 -17.08 3.79
C GLU A 33 -19.94 -17.80 4.87
N THR A 34 -18.87 -17.17 5.39
CA THR A 34 -17.88 -17.83 6.26
C THR A 34 -17.84 -17.28 7.69
N SER A 35 -18.69 -16.30 8.04
CA SER A 35 -18.68 -15.66 9.35
C SER A 35 -20.07 -15.48 9.94
N THR A 36 -20.14 -14.95 11.16
CA THR A 36 -21.40 -14.61 11.84
C THR A 36 -21.95 -13.24 11.44
N TRP A 37 -21.31 -12.55 10.49
CA TRP A 37 -21.70 -11.23 10.03
C TRP A 37 -22.69 -11.30 8.88
N SER A 38 -23.73 -10.46 8.94
CA SER A 38 -24.77 -10.39 7.91
C SER A 38 -24.97 -8.94 7.43
N PRO A 39 -25.19 -8.73 6.12
CA PRO A 39 -25.48 -7.39 5.61
C PRO A 39 -26.85 -6.91 6.08
N VAL A 40 -26.95 -5.64 6.45
CA VAL A 40 -28.19 -4.97 6.86
C VAL A 40 -28.91 -4.36 5.65
N ASP A 41 -28.15 -3.91 4.66
CA ASP A 41 -28.62 -3.26 3.45
C ASP A 41 -27.88 -3.75 2.20
N LYS A 42 -28.34 -3.29 1.03
CA LYS A 42 -27.64 -3.54 -0.24
C LYS A 42 -26.35 -2.70 -0.30
N PRO A 43 -25.26 -3.23 -0.89
CA PRO A 43 -24.01 -2.50 -0.99
C PRO A 43 -24.15 -1.28 -1.91
N SER A 44 -23.72 -0.12 -1.43
CA SER A 44 -23.59 1.10 -2.23
C SER A 44 -22.20 1.13 -2.86
N SER A 45 -22.13 1.17 -4.19
CA SER A 45 -20.86 1.17 -4.92
C SER A 45 -20.57 2.53 -5.54
N TYR A 46 -19.29 2.90 -5.50
CA TYR A 46 -18.75 4.14 -6.03
C TYR A 46 -17.52 3.82 -6.88
N ASP A 47 -17.29 4.64 -7.89
CA ASP A 47 -16.12 4.66 -8.77
C ASP A 47 -15.46 6.05 -8.72
N GLU A 48 -14.44 6.27 -9.53
CA GLU A 48 -13.72 7.56 -9.61
C GLU A 48 -14.65 8.76 -9.87
N LYS A 49 -15.74 8.56 -10.64
CA LYS A 49 -16.67 9.62 -11.04
C LYS A 49 -17.72 9.91 -9.97
N THR A 50 -18.05 8.91 -9.15
CA THR A 50 -19.15 8.96 -8.18
C THR A 50 -18.68 9.05 -6.73
N ILE A 51 -17.38 8.89 -6.45
CA ILE A 51 -16.81 8.93 -5.09
C ILE A 51 -17.10 10.25 -4.34
N GLN A 52 -17.35 11.34 -5.06
CA GLN A 52 -17.79 12.61 -4.46
C GLN A 52 -19.10 12.50 -3.68
N ALA A 53 -19.98 11.56 -4.06
CA ALA A 53 -21.23 11.31 -3.33
C ALA A 53 -21.00 10.58 -2.00
N LEU A 54 -19.88 9.85 -1.87
CA LEU A 54 -19.46 9.24 -0.62
C LEU A 54 -18.76 10.25 0.29
N ASP A 55 -17.81 11.01 -0.26
CA ASP A 55 -17.04 12.01 0.48
C ASP A 55 -16.51 13.10 -0.47
N ALA A 56 -17.29 14.17 -0.65
CA ALA A 56 -16.94 15.27 -1.56
C ALA A 56 -15.60 15.94 -1.21
N LYS A 57 -15.26 16.00 0.08
CA LYS A 57 -14.02 16.65 0.53
C LYS A 57 -12.80 15.81 0.18
N ARG A 58 -12.92 14.49 0.28
CA ARG A 58 -11.80 13.56 0.07
C ARG A 58 -11.72 12.98 -1.33
N ALA A 59 -12.80 13.01 -2.08
CA ALA A 59 -12.88 12.50 -3.45
C ALA A 59 -11.68 12.88 -4.33
N PRO A 60 -11.22 14.15 -4.37
CA PRO A 60 -10.05 14.51 -5.17
C PRO A 60 -8.78 13.80 -4.73
N ALA A 61 -8.56 13.63 -3.42
CA ALA A 61 -7.38 12.94 -2.91
C ALA A 61 -7.48 11.43 -3.17
N ILE A 62 -8.64 10.82 -2.90
CA ILE A 62 -8.88 9.40 -3.12
C ILE A 62 -8.62 9.01 -4.59
N ASN A 63 -9.12 9.80 -5.54
CA ASN A 63 -8.91 9.55 -6.97
C ASN A 63 -7.44 9.62 -7.36
N ARG A 64 -6.70 10.63 -6.88
CA ARG A 64 -5.29 10.81 -7.20
C ARG A 64 -4.38 9.74 -6.61
N TYR A 65 -4.82 9.10 -5.53
CA TYR A 65 -4.17 7.92 -4.97
C TYR A 65 -4.55 6.61 -5.69
N GLY A 66 -5.27 6.66 -6.81
CA GLY A 66 -5.52 5.50 -7.67
C GLY A 66 -6.74 4.67 -7.28
N LEU A 67 -7.87 5.31 -6.97
CA LEU A 67 -9.13 4.61 -6.70
C LEU A 67 -9.59 3.78 -7.91
N THR A 68 -9.85 2.50 -7.70
CA THR A 68 -10.59 1.66 -8.66
C THR A 68 -12.08 1.62 -8.31
N GLY A 69 -12.41 1.62 -7.02
CA GLY A 69 -13.77 1.90 -6.55
C GLY A 69 -13.93 1.69 -5.05
N ALA A 70 -15.06 2.10 -4.50
CA ALA A 70 -15.39 1.93 -3.09
C ALA A 70 -16.75 1.26 -2.92
N THR A 71 -16.89 0.38 -1.92
CA THR A 71 -18.17 -0.22 -1.56
C THR A 71 -18.47 0.09 -0.10
N VAL A 72 -19.68 0.58 0.16
CA VAL A 72 -20.18 0.89 1.50
C VAL A 72 -21.35 -0.01 1.82
N GLN A 73 -21.36 -0.61 3.00
CA GLN A 73 -22.45 -1.46 3.45
C GLN A 73 -22.50 -1.49 4.98
N ASN A 74 -23.71 -1.57 5.54
CA ASN A 74 -23.89 -1.78 6.96
C ASN A 74 -23.95 -3.27 7.28
N TRP A 75 -23.23 -3.69 8.31
CA TRP A 75 -23.12 -5.08 8.72
C TRP A 75 -23.59 -5.25 10.17
N ARG A 76 -24.32 -6.33 10.43
CA ARG A 76 -24.75 -6.75 11.76
C ARG A 76 -23.95 -7.97 12.18
N GLY A 77 -23.34 -7.87 13.35
CA GLY A 77 -22.58 -8.94 13.97
C GLY A 77 -22.95 -9.15 15.43
N PRO A 78 -22.28 -10.08 16.12
CA PRO A 78 -22.61 -10.48 17.49
C PRO A 78 -22.41 -9.34 18.51
N ASN A 79 -21.52 -8.40 18.22
CA ASN A 79 -21.18 -7.30 19.13
C ASN A 79 -21.81 -5.95 18.74
N GLY A 80 -22.64 -5.91 17.69
CA GLY A 80 -23.30 -4.69 17.23
C GLY A 80 -23.25 -4.49 15.72
N ASN A 81 -23.68 -3.30 15.29
CA ASN A 81 -23.67 -2.90 13.88
C ASN A 81 -22.38 -2.13 13.55
N VAL A 82 -21.84 -2.34 12.35
CA VAL A 82 -20.65 -1.66 11.84
C VAL A 82 -20.92 -1.20 10.42
N ARG A 83 -20.63 0.06 10.12
CA ARG A 83 -20.58 0.56 8.75
C ARG A 83 -19.20 0.27 8.17
N LEU A 84 -19.16 -0.49 7.10
CA LEU A 84 -17.96 -0.85 6.37
C LEU A 84 -17.84 0.01 5.11
N THR A 85 -16.66 0.59 4.89
CA THR A 85 -16.25 1.17 3.61
C THR A 85 -14.99 0.43 3.14
N LEU A 86 -15.12 -0.28 2.02
CA LEU A 86 -14.04 -1.03 1.38
C LEU A 86 -13.59 -0.30 0.12
N TYR A 87 -12.44 0.37 0.19
CA TYR A 87 -11.78 0.99 -0.97
C TYR A 87 -10.91 -0.06 -1.66
N GLU A 88 -11.08 -0.21 -2.97
CA GLU A 88 -10.20 -0.92 -3.86
C GLU A 88 -9.35 0.08 -4.63
N MET A 89 -8.04 -0.04 -4.47
CA MET A 89 -7.05 0.80 -5.13
C MET A 89 -6.42 0.07 -6.30
N LEU A 90 -5.72 0.82 -7.17
CA LEU A 90 -5.05 0.30 -8.36
C LEU A 90 -4.10 -0.86 -8.03
N ASP A 91 -3.34 -0.73 -6.95
CA ASP A 91 -2.42 -1.74 -6.44
C ASP A 91 -2.18 -1.59 -4.93
N ALA A 92 -1.28 -2.40 -4.38
CA ALA A 92 -0.93 -2.37 -2.96
C ALA A 92 -0.21 -1.07 -2.53
N THR A 93 0.54 -0.45 -3.44
CA THR A 93 1.25 0.81 -3.18
C THR A 93 0.26 1.97 -3.08
N ALA A 94 -0.74 1.99 -3.96
CA ALA A 94 -1.86 2.93 -3.95
C ALA A 94 -2.71 2.81 -2.66
N ALA A 95 -2.99 1.57 -2.20
CA ALA A 95 -3.64 1.31 -0.92
C ALA A 95 -2.85 1.83 0.27
N TYR A 96 -1.53 1.58 0.28
CA TYR A 96 -0.64 2.12 1.30
C TYR A 96 -0.62 3.66 1.30
N GLY A 97 -0.59 4.29 0.11
CA GLY A 97 -0.66 5.73 -0.02
C GLY A 97 -1.93 6.32 0.60
N LEU A 98 -3.10 5.80 0.23
CA LEU A 98 -4.37 6.28 0.78
C LEU A 98 -4.45 6.07 2.31
N PHE A 99 -4.03 4.91 2.80
CA PHE A 99 -3.99 4.61 4.23
C PHE A 99 -3.10 5.58 5.02
N THR A 100 -1.88 5.86 4.52
CA THR A 100 -0.95 6.75 5.22
C THR A 100 -1.33 8.23 5.11
N LEU A 101 -2.09 8.62 4.07
CA LEU A 101 -2.67 9.95 3.96
C LEU A 101 -3.59 10.23 5.16
N ASP A 102 -4.46 9.28 5.48
CA ASP A 102 -5.44 9.37 6.58
C ASP A 102 -4.84 9.16 7.96
N ARG A 103 -3.71 8.47 8.04
CA ARG A 103 -2.99 8.21 9.28
C ARG A 103 -2.36 9.50 9.81
N ASN A 104 -2.79 9.89 11.02
CA ASN A 104 -2.18 10.99 11.77
C ASN A 104 -1.91 10.55 13.21
N ILE A 105 -0.67 10.18 13.50
CA ILE A 105 -0.25 9.70 14.83
C ILE A 105 -0.26 10.79 15.91
N ASP A 106 -0.25 12.06 15.51
CA ASP A 106 -0.30 13.20 16.44
C ASP A 106 -1.77 13.55 16.81
N GLN A 107 -2.76 12.88 16.22
CA GLN A 107 -4.18 13.11 16.52
C GLN A 107 -4.56 12.54 17.91
N PRO A 108 -5.27 13.30 18.76
CA PRO A 108 -5.76 12.78 20.04
C PRO A 108 -6.62 11.53 19.87
N GLY A 109 -6.38 10.52 20.71
CA GLY A 109 -7.09 9.25 20.65
C GLY A 109 -6.63 8.29 19.55
N PHE A 110 -5.54 8.60 18.85
CA PHE A 110 -4.89 7.67 17.93
C PHE A 110 -4.41 6.41 18.68
N ALA A 111 -4.71 5.24 18.12
CA ALA A 111 -4.17 3.97 18.58
C ALA A 111 -3.84 3.08 17.39
N ALA A 112 -2.62 2.55 17.31
CA ALA A 112 -2.30 1.50 16.35
C ALA A 112 -3.07 0.21 16.72
N ILE A 113 -3.51 -0.55 15.71
CA ILE A 113 -4.21 -1.82 15.88
C ILE A 113 -3.56 -2.90 15.03
N ALA A 114 -3.51 -4.13 15.55
CA ALA A 114 -2.94 -5.28 14.88
C ALA A 114 -3.97 -5.96 13.96
N VAL A 115 -4.41 -5.25 12.92
CA VAL A 115 -5.30 -5.78 11.88
C VAL A 115 -4.78 -5.37 10.51
N GLY A 116 -4.93 -6.24 9.52
CA GLY A 116 -4.37 -6.03 8.20
C GLY A 116 -2.85 -6.10 8.21
N THR A 117 -2.23 -5.38 7.27
CA THR A 117 -0.77 -5.16 7.29
C THR A 117 -0.40 -4.08 8.31
N GLU A 118 -1.14 -2.97 8.28
CA GLU A 118 -1.09 -1.95 9.33
C GLU A 118 -2.50 -1.39 9.50
N GLY A 119 -2.85 -1.02 10.74
CA GLY A 119 -4.11 -0.40 11.06
C GLY A 119 -4.02 0.60 12.20
N PHE A 120 -4.99 1.49 12.27
CA PHE A 120 -5.17 2.40 13.38
C PHE A 120 -6.65 2.59 13.74
N ARG A 121 -6.88 3.15 14.93
CA ARG A 121 -8.18 3.60 15.40
C ARG A 121 -8.10 5.05 15.87
N ILE A 122 -9.15 5.79 15.58
CA ILE A 122 -9.42 7.13 16.11
C ILE A 122 -10.91 7.19 16.45
N GLY A 123 -11.23 7.31 17.74
CA GLY A 123 -12.63 7.26 18.20
C GLY A 123 -13.32 5.95 17.84
N ASN A 124 -14.46 6.03 17.15
CA ASN A 124 -15.24 4.88 16.68
C ASN A 124 -14.82 4.37 15.29
N ARG A 125 -13.79 4.98 14.68
CA ARG A 125 -13.30 4.62 13.35
C ARG A 125 -12.04 3.76 13.46
N ALA A 126 -12.10 2.54 12.97
CA ALA A 126 -10.92 1.74 12.67
C ALA A 126 -10.62 1.80 11.18
N GLU A 127 -9.34 1.80 10.82
CA GLU A 127 -8.91 1.75 9.44
C GLU A 127 -7.66 0.89 9.32
N PHE A 128 -7.61 0.03 8.31
CA PHE A 128 -6.42 -0.76 7.99
C PHE A 128 -6.27 -0.91 6.48
N TRP A 129 -5.09 -1.31 6.04
CA TRP A 129 -4.86 -1.68 4.65
C TRP A 129 -4.30 -3.09 4.55
N GLN A 130 -4.64 -3.76 3.45
CA GLN A 130 -4.13 -5.08 3.11
C GLN A 130 -4.27 -5.32 1.61
N SER A 131 -3.19 -5.79 0.97
CA SER A 131 -3.10 -5.86 -0.49
C SER A 131 -3.52 -4.52 -1.12
N LYS A 132 -4.34 -4.54 -2.17
CA LYS A 132 -4.89 -3.34 -2.84
C LYS A 132 -6.08 -2.69 -2.12
N TYR A 133 -6.42 -3.12 -0.90
CA TYR A 133 -7.59 -2.62 -0.18
C TYR A 133 -7.24 -1.71 0.98
N VAL A 134 -8.04 -0.66 1.15
CA VAL A 134 -8.14 0.12 2.40
C VAL A 134 -9.54 -0.09 2.97
N VAL A 135 -9.59 -0.49 4.24
CA VAL A 135 -10.83 -0.86 4.91
C VAL A 135 -11.07 0.10 6.05
N ARG A 136 -12.19 0.83 6.00
CA ARG A 136 -12.67 1.67 7.09
C ARG A 136 -13.90 1.05 7.73
N LEU A 137 -13.91 1.02 9.05
CA LEU A 137 -15.01 0.50 9.86
C LEU A 137 -15.42 1.56 10.88
N GLU A 138 -16.72 1.87 10.92
CA GLU A 138 -17.31 2.84 11.84
C GLU A 138 -18.37 2.13 12.69
N GLY A 139 -18.18 2.09 14.01
CA GLY A 139 -19.10 1.41 14.92
C GLY A 139 -18.53 1.26 16.33
N ASP A 140 -19.19 0.44 17.16
CA ASP A 140 -18.64 0.08 18.47
C ASP A 140 -17.22 -0.53 18.33
N LYS A 141 -16.34 -0.28 19.31
CA LYS A 141 -14.94 -0.74 19.25
C LYS A 141 -14.86 -2.26 19.10
N ARG A 142 -15.60 -3.03 19.91
CA ARG A 142 -15.54 -4.49 19.91
C ARG A 142 -16.12 -5.06 18.61
N ALA A 143 -17.23 -4.48 18.13
CA ALA A 143 -17.85 -4.86 16.87
C ALA A 143 -16.93 -4.58 15.67
N SER A 144 -16.36 -3.38 15.59
CA SER A 144 -15.46 -2.98 14.50
C SER A 144 -14.17 -3.79 14.49
N ASP A 145 -13.55 -4.07 15.65
CA ASP A 145 -12.35 -4.93 15.73
C ASP A 145 -12.63 -6.35 15.23
N ASP A 146 -13.82 -6.88 15.50
CA ASP A 146 -14.20 -8.23 15.09
C ASP A 146 -14.48 -8.36 13.59
N LEU A 147 -15.23 -7.42 13.02
CA LEU A 147 -15.42 -7.37 11.57
C LEU A 147 -14.10 -7.10 10.84
N ALA A 148 -13.22 -6.25 11.40
CA ALA A 148 -11.93 -5.93 10.79
C ALA A 148 -11.04 -7.17 10.66
N ARG A 149 -10.96 -8.01 11.70
CA ARG A 149 -10.24 -9.30 11.64
C ARG A 149 -10.83 -10.24 10.59
N THR A 150 -12.15 -10.35 10.55
CA THR A 150 -12.86 -11.20 9.58
C THR A 150 -12.56 -10.76 8.14
N ILE A 151 -12.65 -9.45 7.84
CA ILE A 151 -12.33 -8.90 6.52
C ILE A 151 -10.85 -9.12 6.18
N SER A 152 -9.94 -8.89 7.14
CA SER A 152 -8.50 -9.09 6.95
C SER A 152 -8.14 -10.55 6.61
N GLN A 153 -8.82 -11.53 7.21
CA GLN A 153 -8.63 -12.95 6.87
C GLN A 153 -9.18 -13.32 5.49
N THR A 154 -10.20 -12.60 5.02
CA THR A 154 -10.81 -12.80 3.70
C THR A 154 -10.01 -12.16 2.57
N ILE A 155 -9.35 -11.03 2.82
CA ILE A 155 -8.58 -10.33 1.79
C ILE A 155 -7.35 -11.17 1.39
N LEU A 156 -7.32 -11.55 0.12
CA LEU A 156 -6.22 -12.28 -0.50
C LEU A 156 -5.16 -11.34 -1.06
N GLY A 157 -3.99 -11.89 -1.37
CA GLY A 157 -2.88 -11.17 -1.96
C GLY A 157 -1.88 -10.62 -0.95
N ARG A 158 -0.77 -10.09 -1.46
CA ARG A 158 0.32 -9.56 -0.63
C ARG A 158 0.23 -8.04 -0.57
N SER A 159 0.53 -7.52 0.61
CA SER A 159 0.80 -6.10 0.80
C SER A 159 2.24 -5.80 0.44
N ARG A 160 2.47 -4.64 -0.18
CA ARG A 160 3.80 -4.16 -0.51
C ARG A 160 3.84 -2.65 -0.34
N LYS A 161 4.80 -2.16 0.44
CA LYS A 161 5.09 -0.72 0.52
C LYS A 161 5.78 -0.25 -0.77
N PRO A 162 5.62 1.02 -1.17
CA PRO A 162 6.35 1.59 -2.30
C PRO A 162 7.85 1.44 -2.10
N PRO A 163 8.64 1.22 -3.17
CA PRO A 163 10.10 1.08 -3.06
C PRO A 163 10.76 2.24 -2.29
N VAL A 164 10.33 3.49 -2.49
CA VAL A 164 10.90 4.64 -1.76
C VAL A 164 10.77 4.49 -0.23
N SER A 165 9.72 3.84 0.27
CA SER A 165 9.50 3.66 1.71
C SER A 165 10.48 2.66 2.33
N THR A 166 11.09 1.78 1.54
CA THR A 166 12.08 0.80 2.02
C THR A 166 13.43 1.44 2.33
N HIS A 167 13.67 2.64 1.80
CA HIS A 167 14.89 3.42 2.01
C HIS A 167 14.80 4.39 3.18
N LEU A 168 13.68 4.40 3.94
CA LEU A 168 13.56 5.19 5.16
C LEU A 168 14.47 4.60 6.25
N PRO A 169 15.38 5.40 6.83
CA PRO A 169 16.24 4.94 7.92
C PRO A 169 15.42 4.45 9.13
N PRO A 170 15.72 3.27 9.70
CA PRO A 170 14.98 2.77 10.85
C PRO A 170 15.38 3.48 12.16
N ALA A 171 16.63 3.97 12.25
CA ALA A 171 17.14 4.63 13.44
C ALA A 171 16.40 5.95 13.70
N ASN A 172 15.98 6.17 14.94
CA ASN A 172 15.24 7.37 15.38
C ASN A 172 13.88 7.61 14.71
N LEU A 173 13.40 6.67 13.88
CA LEU A 173 12.09 6.75 13.22
C LEU A 173 10.96 6.72 14.26
N ILE A 174 10.06 7.70 14.20
CA ILE A 174 8.81 7.66 14.95
C ILE A 174 7.88 6.68 14.23
N GLN A 175 7.63 5.53 14.86
CA GLN A 175 6.83 4.45 14.27
C GLN A 175 5.43 4.93 13.83
N GLY A 176 5.02 4.54 12.63
CA GLY A 176 3.73 4.93 12.02
C GLY A 176 3.66 6.36 11.49
N SER A 177 4.74 7.15 11.60
CA SER A 177 4.79 8.50 11.04
C SER A 177 5.10 8.55 9.55
N ASP A 178 5.43 7.41 8.96
CA ASP A 178 5.73 7.26 7.54
C ASP A 178 4.48 7.49 6.67
N LYS A 179 4.67 8.23 5.58
CA LYS A 179 3.66 8.52 4.58
C LYS A 179 4.22 8.34 3.18
N TYR A 180 3.41 7.80 2.29
CA TYR A 180 3.69 7.81 0.86
C TYR A 180 2.87 8.91 0.18
N VAL A 181 3.55 9.73 -0.62
CA VAL A 181 2.97 10.91 -1.27
C VAL A 181 2.97 10.69 -2.77
N VAL A 182 1.78 10.54 -3.34
CA VAL A 182 1.58 10.29 -4.78
C VAL A 182 1.61 11.58 -5.60
N ASP A 183 1.23 12.72 -5.01
CA ASP A 183 1.21 14.00 -5.70
C ASP A 183 1.48 15.20 -4.79
N ALA A 184 1.57 16.38 -5.42
CA ALA A 184 1.82 17.65 -4.77
C ALA A 184 0.87 17.98 -3.58
N SER A 185 -0.37 17.51 -3.59
CA SER A 185 -1.31 17.77 -2.50
C SER A 185 -1.07 16.94 -1.25
N GLY A 186 -0.35 15.81 -1.38
CA GLY A 186 0.06 15.01 -0.23
C GLY A 186 1.25 15.62 0.52
N ILE A 187 1.90 16.64 -0.03
CA ILE A 187 2.97 17.38 0.63
C ILE A 187 2.36 18.30 1.69
N GLY A 188 2.61 17.98 2.96
CA GLY A 188 2.18 18.81 4.09
C GLY A 188 2.78 20.21 4.03
N ARG A 189 1.96 21.25 4.23
CA ARG A 189 2.39 22.67 4.20
C ARG A 189 3.51 22.96 5.20
N GLU A 190 3.54 22.23 6.31
CA GLU A 190 4.56 22.33 7.36
C GLU A 190 5.96 21.94 6.90
N LEU A 191 6.09 21.27 5.75
CA LEU A 191 7.39 20.94 5.16
C LEU A 191 8.08 22.12 4.48
N ASN A 192 7.35 23.22 4.20
CA ASN A 192 7.86 24.38 3.47
C ASN A 192 8.64 23.96 2.21
N LEU A 193 8.00 23.13 1.38
CA LEU A 193 8.51 22.66 0.10
C LEU A 193 7.64 23.21 -1.02
N ASP A 194 8.27 23.62 -2.12
CA ASP A 194 7.57 23.84 -3.37
C ASP A 194 7.33 22.48 -4.04
N PRO A 195 6.07 22.01 -4.18
CA PRO A 195 5.80 20.72 -4.80
C PRO A 195 6.27 20.63 -6.25
N GLN A 196 6.32 21.75 -6.98
CA GLN A 196 6.82 21.82 -8.37
C GLN A 196 8.32 21.60 -8.47
N SER A 197 9.03 21.70 -7.35
CA SER A 197 10.46 21.45 -7.27
C SER A 197 10.80 19.99 -6.99
N LEU A 198 9.82 19.13 -6.64
CA LEU A 198 10.05 17.74 -6.25
C LEU A 198 10.21 16.80 -7.44
N GLY A 199 9.56 17.10 -8.57
CA GLY A 199 9.67 16.32 -9.80
C GLY A 199 8.62 15.23 -9.99
N PHE A 200 7.38 15.49 -9.58
CA PHE A 200 6.24 14.62 -9.89
C PHE A 200 6.07 14.37 -11.39
N ASP A 201 6.38 15.37 -12.23
CA ASP A 201 6.36 15.23 -13.70
C ASP A 201 7.47 14.30 -14.22
N ASP A 202 8.54 14.11 -13.46
CA ASP A 202 9.65 13.19 -13.76
C ASP A 202 9.50 11.85 -13.00
N SER A 203 8.26 11.48 -12.64
CA SER A 203 7.92 10.19 -12.00
C SER A 203 8.65 9.93 -10.68
N VAL A 204 8.85 10.97 -9.86
CA VAL A 204 9.42 10.81 -8.51
C VAL A 204 8.45 10.08 -7.59
N GLU A 205 8.96 9.10 -6.84
CA GLU A 205 8.25 8.55 -5.68
C GLU A 205 8.68 9.30 -4.42
N VAL A 206 7.72 9.68 -3.57
CA VAL A 206 8.02 10.45 -2.35
C VAL A 206 7.53 9.71 -1.11
N ALA A 207 8.44 9.50 -0.16
CA ALA A 207 8.10 9.11 1.21
C ALA A 207 8.46 10.22 2.19
N THR A 208 7.66 10.39 3.24
CA THR A 208 8.01 11.26 4.36
C THR A 208 7.90 10.50 5.65
N ALA A 209 8.72 10.82 6.65
CA ALA A 209 8.57 10.27 8.00
C ALA A 209 9.17 11.20 9.04
N SER A 210 8.64 11.15 10.27
CA SER A 210 9.15 11.92 11.40
C SER A 210 10.19 11.13 12.20
N TYR A 211 11.23 11.83 12.63
CA TYR A 211 12.33 11.30 13.42
C TYR A 211 12.46 12.07 14.72
N ARG A 212 12.94 11.41 15.77
CA ARG A 212 13.27 12.04 17.05
C ARG A 212 14.74 11.82 17.38
N VAL A 213 15.54 12.87 17.29
CA VAL A 213 16.98 12.84 17.59
C VAL A 213 17.25 13.79 18.75
N GLY A 214 17.84 13.29 19.84
CA GLY A 214 18.15 14.12 21.02
C GLY A 214 16.93 14.84 21.60
N GLY A 215 15.73 14.23 21.53
CA GLY A 215 14.47 14.84 21.99
C GLY A 215 13.77 15.77 20.99
N ASN A 216 14.47 16.20 19.93
CA ASN A 216 13.95 17.11 18.92
C ASN A 216 13.31 16.34 17.75
N LYS A 217 12.12 16.79 17.31
CA LYS A 217 11.39 16.21 16.17
C LYS A 217 11.84 16.87 14.87
N ALA A 218 12.19 16.07 13.87
CA ALA A 218 12.43 16.51 12.51
C ALA A 218 11.68 15.61 11.52
N ARG A 219 11.59 16.00 10.25
CA ARG A 219 10.94 15.22 9.21
C ARG A 219 11.87 15.00 8.03
N LEU A 220 12.03 13.74 7.65
CA LEU A 220 12.69 13.35 6.41
C LEU A 220 11.67 13.40 5.28
N VAL A 221 12.05 14.02 4.17
CA VAL A 221 11.38 13.90 2.87
C VAL A 221 12.36 13.17 1.96
N LEU A 222 12.00 11.96 1.58
CA LEU A 222 12.81 11.08 0.76
C LEU A 222 12.18 10.99 -0.63
N LEU A 223 12.96 11.33 -1.64
CA LEU A 223 12.57 11.31 -3.03
C LEU A 223 13.37 10.22 -3.74
N MET A 224 12.69 9.35 -4.47
CA MET A 224 13.31 8.33 -5.30
C MET A 224 12.94 8.61 -6.75
N TYR A 225 13.95 8.95 -7.55
CA TYR A 225 13.77 9.21 -8.97
C TYR A 225 13.97 7.93 -9.78
N PRO A 226 13.41 7.82 -11.00
CA PRO A 226 13.60 6.67 -11.86
C PRO A 226 15.08 6.41 -12.22
N THR A 227 15.90 7.46 -12.28
CA THR A 227 17.33 7.38 -12.62
C THR A 227 18.18 8.33 -11.80
N GLN A 228 19.48 8.00 -11.68
CA GLN A 228 20.45 8.85 -10.98
C GLN A 228 20.66 10.20 -11.69
N GLN A 229 20.49 10.24 -13.02
CA GLN A 229 20.60 11.45 -13.81
C GLN A 229 19.48 12.45 -13.48
N ILE A 230 18.25 11.95 -13.31
CA ILE A 230 17.12 12.77 -12.86
C ILE A 230 17.38 13.26 -11.43
N ALA A 231 17.83 12.38 -10.53
CA ALA A 231 18.17 12.79 -9.16
C ALA A 231 19.24 13.91 -9.13
N LYS A 232 20.26 13.81 -9.98
CA LYS A 232 21.30 14.85 -10.12
C LYS A 232 20.75 16.17 -10.66
N LYS A 233 19.87 16.13 -11.66
CA LYS A 233 19.16 17.33 -12.17
C LYS A 233 18.44 18.09 -11.06
N TYR A 234 17.74 17.39 -10.17
CA TYR A 234 17.03 18.03 -9.05
C TYR A 234 17.97 18.50 -7.93
N GLU A 235 19.03 17.74 -7.63
CA GLU A 235 20.08 18.17 -6.70
C GLU A 235 20.70 19.51 -7.13
N ASP A 236 21.07 19.65 -8.41
CA ASP A 236 21.68 20.87 -8.94
C ASP A 236 20.73 22.07 -8.87
N ARG A 237 19.44 21.84 -9.17
CA ARG A 237 18.39 22.85 -9.06
C ARG A 237 18.25 23.36 -7.63
N TRP A 238 18.25 22.47 -6.64
CA TRP A 238 18.15 22.86 -5.23
C TRP A 238 19.43 23.46 -4.69
N ALA A 239 20.61 23.00 -5.13
CA ALA A 239 21.87 23.62 -4.77
C ALA A 239 21.93 25.09 -5.20
N THR A 240 21.35 25.40 -6.37
CA THR A 240 21.25 26.77 -6.89
C THR A 240 20.19 27.59 -6.15
N ALA A 241 19.01 27.02 -5.88
CA ALA A 241 17.89 27.74 -5.27
C ALA A 241 18.07 28.01 -3.77
N ALA A 242 18.74 27.11 -3.04
CA ALA A 242 18.92 27.20 -1.59
C ALA A 242 20.36 26.78 -1.19
N PRO A 243 21.39 27.57 -1.54
CA PRO A 243 22.78 27.19 -1.32
C PRO A 243 23.09 26.91 0.16
N ASN A 244 22.48 27.65 1.08
CA ASN A 244 22.69 27.54 2.53
C ASN A 244 22.07 26.28 3.17
N ASP A 245 21.23 25.55 2.45
CA ASP A 245 20.54 24.35 2.97
C ASP A 245 21.34 23.06 2.74
N ALA A 246 22.63 23.17 2.38
CA ALA A 246 23.48 22.01 2.04
C ALA A 246 23.53 20.96 3.16
N ALA A 247 23.54 21.39 4.42
CA ALA A 247 23.55 20.50 5.59
C ALA A 247 22.24 19.71 5.79
N PHE A 248 21.15 20.09 5.12
CA PHE A 248 19.82 19.50 5.28
C PHE A 248 19.42 18.63 4.09
N ARG A 249 20.36 18.33 3.19
CA ARG A 249 20.12 17.50 2.01
C ARG A 249 21.24 16.51 1.76
N LYS A 250 20.91 15.35 1.19
CA LYS A 250 21.88 14.34 0.76
C LYS A 250 21.35 13.64 -0.48
N ARG A 251 22.18 13.46 -1.51
CA ARG A 251 21.89 12.57 -2.63
C ARG A 251 22.67 11.27 -2.50
N VAL A 252 22.02 10.14 -2.75
CA VAL A 252 22.66 8.82 -2.81
C VAL A 252 22.06 8.04 -3.96
N GLY A 253 22.82 7.83 -5.05
CA GLY A 253 22.32 7.19 -6.25
C GLY A 253 21.11 7.94 -6.83
N ALA A 254 19.96 7.25 -6.88
CA ALA A 254 18.68 7.79 -7.35
C ALA A 254 17.82 8.42 -6.24
N LEU A 255 18.31 8.40 -4.99
CA LEU A 255 17.64 9.00 -3.85
C LEU A 255 18.13 10.43 -3.61
N LEU A 256 17.20 11.30 -3.23
CA LEU A 256 17.46 12.62 -2.72
C LEU A 256 16.68 12.80 -1.42
N ALA A 257 17.38 13.04 -0.32
CA ALA A 257 16.84 13.14 1.01
C ALA A 257 16.93 14.59 1.50
N LEU A 258 15.86 15.07 2.13
CA LEU A 258 15.76 16.40 2.72
C LEU A 258 15.29 16.30 4.17
N VAL A 259 15.92 17.06 5.07
CA VAL A 259 15.45 17.19 6.45
C VAL A 259 14.75 18.54 6.62
N ARG A 260 13.55 18.50 7.19
CA ARG A 260 12.68 19.65 7.48
C ARG A 260 12.27 19.67 8.94
N GLY A 261 11.84 20.84 9.42
CA GLY A 261 11.36 21.03 10.80
C GLY A 261 12.46 21.18 11.86
N SER A 262 13.74 21.19 11.47
CA SER A 262 14.88 21.52 12.34
C SER A 262 15.85 22.44 11.61
N ARG A 263 16.50 23.35 12.35
CA ARG A 263 17.62 24.18 11.87
C ARG A 263 18.97 23.70 12.41
N ASP A 264 18.99 22.57 13.10
CA ASP A 264 20.20 21.97 13.65
C ASP A 264 20.80 20.98 12.65
N ALA A 265 22.02 21.29 12.18
CA ALA A 265 22.75 20.46 11.23
C ALA A 265 23.14 19.08 11.80
N SER A 266 23.30 18.95 13.12
CA SER A 266 23.63 17.67 13.77
C SER A 266 22.45 16.69 13.69
N ILE A 267 21.22 17.18 13.90
CA ILE A 267 19.99 16.41 13.74
C ILE A 267 19.83 15.97 12.29
N ALA A 268 20.08 16.87 11.34
CA ALA A 268 20.00 16.54 9.92
C ALA A 268 21.00 15.44 9.54
N THR A 269 22.26 15.59 9.95
CA THR A 269 23.32 14.61 9.72
C THR A 269 22.95 13.23 10.27
N ALA A 270 22.48 13.17 11.53
CA ALA A 270 22.09 11.90 12.16
C ALA A 270 20.97 11.14 11.43
N ILE A 271 20.08 11.85 10.72
CA ILE A 271 19.03 11.24 9.91
C ILE A 271 19.56 10.88 8.52
N LEU A 272 20.27 11.80 7.87
CA LEU A 272 20.77 11.65 6.49
C LEU A 272 21.84 10.56 6.38
N ASP A 273 22.64 10.33 7.40
CA ASP A 273 23.65 9.26 7.44
C ASP A 273 23.02 7.86 7.32
N GLY A 274 21.80 7.69 7.83
CA GLY A 274 21.06 6.43 7.68
C GLY A 274 20.47 6.20 6.28
N VAL A 275 20.42 7.22 5.42
CA VAL A 275 19.88 7.09 4.05
C VAL A 275 20.93 6.46 3.16
N ASN A 276 20.64 5.23 2.71
CA ASN A 276 21.50 4.42 1.87
C ASN A 276 20.74 3.92 0.64
N TYR A 277 21.44 3.84 -0.49
CA TYR A 277 20.93 3.25 -1.74
C TYR A 277 21.71 1.98 -2.04
N GLU A 278 21.10 0.82 -1.77
CA GLU A 278 21.66 -0.46 -2.19
C GLU A 278 21.06 -0.84 -3.54
N THR A 279 21.90 -0.95 -4.56
CA THR A 279 21.48 -1.43 -5.86
C THR A 279 21.45 -2.96 -5.80
N GLN A 280 20.27 -3.55 -5.62
CA GLN A 280 20.13 -5.00 -5.82
C GLN A 280 20.28 -5.29 -7.32
N VAL A 281 21.50 -5.60 -7.75
CA VAL A 281 21.75 -6.17 -9.08
C VAL A 281 21.21 -7.60 -9.05
N THR A 282 19.96 -7.75 -9.48
CA THR A 282 19.44 -9.09 -9.78
C THR A 282 20.06 -9.50 -11.10
N TRP A 283 20.97 -10.48 -11.03
CA TRP A 283 21.41 -11.18 -12.23
C TRP A 283 20.22 -11.94 -12.77
N ASP A 284 19.74 -11.58 -13.96
CA ASP A 284 18.83 -12.44 -14.71
C ASP A 284 19.48 -13.83 -14.80
N GLN A 285 18.84 -14.84 -14.19
CA GLN A 285 19.28 -16.21 -14.41
C GLN A 285 19.24 -16.44 -15.93
N PRO A 286 20.32 -16.99 -16.55
CA PRO A 286 20.26 -17.40 -17.93
C PRO A 286 19.02 -18.28 -18.08
N ARG A 287 18.18 -18.00 -19.08
CA ARG A 287 17.02 -18.85 -19.37
C ARG A 287 17.55 -20.29 -19.43
N PRO A 288 16.90 -21.27 -18.76
CA PRO A 288 17.28 -22.66 -18.94
C PRO A 288 17.31 -22.92 -20.44
N ASP A 289 18.42 -23.47 -20.92
CA ASP A 289 18.62 -23.79 -22.33
C ASP A 289 17.76 -25.04 -22.63
N VAL A 290 16.44 -24.83 -22.69
CA VAL A 290 15.50 -25.92 -22.93
C VAL A 290 15.66 -26.30 -24.39
N SER A 291 16.23 -27.48 -24.63
CA SER A 291 16.45 -27.96 -25.98
C SER A 291 15.09 -28.14 -26.68
N LEU A 292 15.02 -27.82 -27.98
CA LEU A 292 13.79 -28.02 -28.78
C LEU A 292 13.28 -29.48 -28.65
N ARG A 293 14.20 -30.43 -28.50
CA ARG A 293 13.92 -31.85 -28.24
C ARG A 293 13.13 -32.06 -26.94
N GLU A 294 13.53 -31.42 -25.84
CA GLU A 294 12.84 -31.54 -24.54
C GLU A 294 11.46 -30.87 -24.57
N VAL A 295 11.33 -29.72 -25.24
CA VAL A 295 10.03 -29.07 -25.42
C VAL A 295 9.09 -29.99 -26.21
N ILE A 296 9.57 -30.53 -27.33
CA ILE A 296 8.78 -31.43 -28.19
C ILE A 296 8.39 -32.70 -27.42
N LEU A 297 9.31 -33.35 -26.72
CA LEU A 297 9.02 -34.55 -25.92
C LEU A 297 8.02 -34.24 -24.80
N THR A 298 8.14 -33.10 -24.12
CA THR A 298 7.22 -32.71 -23.05
C THR A 298 5.81 -32.48 -23.60
N ILE A 299 5.68 -31.79 -24.73
CA ILE A 299 4.39 -31.57 -25.41
C ILE A 299 3.76 -32.90 -25.81
N PHE A 300 4.50 -33.78 -26.50
CA PHE A 300 3.97 -35.08 -26.93
C PHE A 300 3.63 -35.99 -25.76
N THR A 301 4.38 -35.93 -24.66
CA THR A 301 4.07 -36.69 -23.44
C THR A 301 2.79 -36.18 -22.81
N PHE A 302 2.60 -34.86 -22.71
CA PHE A 302 1.36 -34.27 -22.21
C PHE A 302 0.15 -34.60 -23.10
N ILE A 303 0.32 -34.55 -24.42
CA ILE A 303 -0.73 -34.92 -25.38
C ILE A 303 -1.06 -36.42 -25.27
N GLY A 304 -0.05 -37.28 -25.20
CA GLY A 304 -0.23 -38.73 -25.08
C GLY A 304 -0.92 -39.13 -23.77
N ILE A 305 -0.56 -38.49 -22.66
CA ILE A 305 -1.27 -38.63 -21.38
C ILE A 305 -2.71 -38.11 -21.52
N GLY A 306 -2.92 -36.95 -22.15
CA GLY A 306 -4.26 -36.37 -22.36
C GLY A 306 -5.19 -37.28 -23.16
N LEU A 307 -4.66 -37.95 -24.19
CA LEU A 307 -5.42 -38.88 -25.04
C LEU A 307 -5.74 -40.22 -24.35
N LEU A 308 -5.00 -40.61 -23.32
CA LEU A 308 -5.31 -41.79 -22.50
C LEU A 308 -6.51 -41.56 -21.56
N PHE A 309 -6.91 -40.31 -21.34
CA PHE A 309 -8.01 -39.91 -20.46
C PHE A 309 -9.23 -39.32 -21.20
N THR A 310 -9.25 -39.42 -22.53
CA THR A 310 -10.43 -39.16 -23.40
C THR A 310 -10.93 -40.46 -23.99
#